data_AF-A0A2V6ANW7-F1
#
_entry.id   AF-A0A2V6ANW7-F1
#
_cell.length_a   1.000
_cell.length_b   1.000
_cell.length_c   1.000
_cell.angle_alpha   90.00
_cell.angle_beta   90.00
_cell.angle_gamma   90.00
#
_symmetry.space_group_name_H-M   'P 1'
#
loop_
_entity.id
_entity.type
_entity.pdbx_description
1 polymer ?
#
loop_
_entity_poly.entity_id
_entity_poly.type
_entity_poly.pdbx_seq_one_letter_code
_entity_poly.pdbx_strand_id
1 'polypeptide(L)' 'MSPQQSARILPVIADEGRKVIAIRNNNLLSNVQKIQEVKTLQKQSDQQLKAILSSAQYDKLNAGRKQAIRWVTQPRLGWQ' A
#
# COMPACT_ATOMS: atom_id res chain seq x y z
N MET A 1 8.83 -4.17 -16.74
CA MET A 1 9.50 -3.37 -15.69
C MET A 1 10.98 -3.43 -15.99
N SER A 2 11.66 -2.31 -16.17
CA SER A 2 13.12 -2.32 -16.28
C SER A 2 13.78 -2.43 -14.88
N PRO A 3 15.02 -2.95 -14.77
CA PRO A 3 15.74 -3.01 -13.49
C PRO A 3 15.87 -1.65 -12.79
N GLN A 4 16.06 -0.57 -13.56
CA GLN A 4 16.19 0.80 -13.06
C GLN A 4 14.86 1.34 -12.52
N GLN A 5 13.73 1.02 -13.17
CA GLN A 5 12.41 1.35 -12.63
C GLN A 5 12.17 0.59 -11.32
N SER A 6 12.48 -0.71 -11.29
CA SER A 6 12.34 -1.55 -10.09
C SER A 6 13.15 -0.99 -8.90
N ALA A 7 14.41 -0.63 -9.10
CA ALA A 7 15.27 -0.07 -8.05
C ALA A 7 14.71 1.23 -7.44
N ARG A 8 13.98 2.04 -8.23
CA ARG A 8 13.38 3.30 -7.77
C ARG A 8 12.03 3.10 -7.08
N ILE A 9 11.24 2.11 -7.48
CA ILE A 9 9.92 1.85 -6.87
C ILE A 9 10.01 1.01 -5.59
N LEU A 10 10.97 0.11 -5.49
CA LEU A 10 11.13 -0.80 -4.35
C LEU A 10 11.16 -0.07 -3.00
N PRO A 11 11.96 1.01 -2.80
CA PRO A 11 11.94 1.72 -1.53
C PRO A 11 10.58 2.37 -1.22
N VAL A 12 9.85 2.87 -2.23
CA VAL A 12 8.53 3.47 -2.06
C VAL A 12 7.49 2.43 -1.64
N ILE A 13 7.47 1.28 -2.32
CA ILE A 13 6.53 0.18 -2.01
C ILE A 13 6.86 -0.47 -0.67
N ALA A 14 8.15 -0.64 -0.34
CA ALA A 14 8.58 -1.17 0.95
C ALA A 14 8.19 -0.25 2.11
N ASP A 15 8.38 1.06 1.94
CA ASP A 15 7.97 2.05 2.93
C ASP A 15 6.44 2.06 3.13
N GLU A 16 5.69 2.07 2.03
CA GLU A 16 4.23 1.95 2.07
C GLU A 16 3.79 0.67 2.79
N GLY A 17 4.40 -0.48 2.45
CA GLY A 17 4.08 -1.76 3.07
C GLY A 17 4.29 -1.74 4.59
N ARG A 18 5.41 -1.19 5.08
CA ARG A 18 5.67 -1.04 6.51
C ARG A 18 4.60 -0.18 7.20
N LYS A 19 4.21 0.94 6.60
CA LYS A 19 3.19 1.84 7.14
C LYS A 19 1.80 1.21 7.11
N VAL A 20 1.45 0.45 6.07
CA VAL A 20 0.21 -0.34 6.02
C VAL A 20 0.15 -1.37 7.15
N ILE A 21 1.25 -2.07 7.45
CA ILE A 21 1.35 -2.99 8.59
C ILE A 21 1.13 -2.25 9.90
N ALA A 22 1.75 -1.08 10.09
CA ALA A 22 1.57 -0.25 11.28
C ALA A 22 0.10 0.19 11.45
N ILE A 23 -0.57 0.62 10.37
CA ILE A 23 -1.99 0.98 10.39
C ILE A 23 -2.86 -0.22 10.77
N ARG A 24 -2.61 -1.40 10.19
CA ARG A 24 -3.33 -2.63 10.57
C ARG A 24 -3.17 -2.93 12.06
N ASN A 25 -1.97 -2.76 12.59
CA ASN A 25 -1.62 -3.07 13.97
C ASN A 25 -1.99 -1.99 14.99
N ASN A 26 -2.42 -0.82 14.54
CA ASN A 26 -2.91 0.22 15.42
C ASN A 26 -4.29 -0.15 15.98
N ASN A 27 -4.37 -0.39 17.29
CA ASN A 27 -5.60 -0.75 17.99
C ASN A 27 -6.45 0.47 18.38
N LEU A 28 -5.92 1.69 18.22
CA LEU A 28 -6.65 2.94 18.46
C LEU A 28 -7.52 3.36 17.26
N LEU A 29 -7.29 2.76 16.09
CA LEU A 29 -8.03 3.07 14.87
C LEU A 29 -9.17 2.09 14.64
N SER A 30 -10.35 2.64 14.37
CA SER A 30 -11.47 1.90 13.79
C SER A 30 -11.15 1.42 12.36
N ASN A 31 -11.90 0.43 11.86
CA ASN A 31 -11.72 -0.08 10.49
C ASN A 31 -11.84 1.02 9.43
N VAL A 32 -12.76 1.97 9.60
CA VAL A 32 -12.94 3.10 8.67
C VAL A 32 -11.72 4.01 8.70
N GLN A 33 -11.19 4.32 9.89
CA GLN A 33 -9.95 5.11 10.01
C GLN A 33 -8.76 4.39 9.37
N LYS A 34 -8.61 3.07 9.57
CA LYS A 34 -7.56 2.28 8.92
C LYS A 34 -7.62 2.36 7.39
N ILE A 35 -8.82 2.22 6.81
CA ILE A 35 -9.02 2.36 5.37
C ILE A 35 -8.60 3.76 4.91
N GLN A 36 -9.01 4.80 5.63
CA GLN A 36 -8.72 6.19 5.27
C GLN A 36 -7.22 6.48 5.33
N GLU A 37 -6.54 6.05 6.39
CA GLU A 37 -5.09 6.20 6.55
C GLU A 37 -4.32 5.50 5.42
N VAL A 38 -4.71 4.26 5.05
CA VAL A 38 -4.07 3.55 3.92
C VAL A 38 -4.30 4.27 2.59
N LYS A 39 -5.50 4.80 2.34
CA LYS A 39 -5.78 5.58 1.12
C LYS A 39 -4.97 6.86 1.07
N THR A 40 -4.85 7.58 2.20
CA THR A 40 -4.04 8.80 2.30
C THR A 40 -2.57 8.48 2.02
N LEU A 41 -2.04 7.43 2.64
CA LEU A 41 -0.68 6.95 2.41
C LEU A 41 -0.41 6.62 0.94
N GLN A 42 -1.32 5.88 0.29
CA GLN A 42 -1.19 5.52 -1.12
C GLN A 42 -1.25 6.77 -2.02
N LYS A 43 -2.16 7.70 -1.74
CA LYS A 43 -2.28 8.97 -2.48
C LYS A 43 -0.99 9.80 -2.40
N GLN A 44 -0.30 9.79 -1.27
CA GLN A 44 0.98 10.50 -1.12
C GLN A 44 2.07 9.92 -2.02
N SER A 45 2.14 8.59 -2.15
CA SER A 45 3.14 7.91 -2.98
C SER A 45 2.74 7.81 -4.46
N ASP A 46 1.47 8.05 -4.82
CA ASP A 46 0.97 8.01 -6.20
C ASP A 46 1.78 8.89 -7.17
N GLN A 47 2.12 10.12 -6.77
CA GLN A 47 2.84 11.05 -7.64
C GLN A 47 4.24 10.51 -7.99
N GLN A 48 4.94 9.95 -7.01
CA GLN A 48 6.28 9.37 -7.22
C GLN A 48 6.21 8.13 -8.11
N LEU A 49 5.20 7.28 -7.91
CA LEU A 49 5.05 6.04 -8.67
C LEU A 49 4.62 6.29 -10.11
N LYS A 50 3.71 7.24 -10.36
CA LYS A 50 3.31 7.63 -11.71
C LYS A 50 4.45 8.27 -12.51
N ALA A 51 5.44 8.86 -11.84
CA ALA A 51 6.64 9.38 -12.49
C ALA A 51 7.63 8.29 -12.94
N ILE A 52 7.51 7.06 -12.41
CA ILE A 52 8.45 5.95 -12.68
C ILE A 52 7.78 4.85 -13.52
N LEU A 53 6.49 4.59 -13.28
CA LEU A 53 5.71 3.51 -13.88
C LEU A 53 4.98 3.98 -15.14
N SER A 54 4.87 3.10 -16.14
CA SER A 54 3.86 3.30 -17.20
C SER A 54 2.44 3.06 -16.66
N SER A 55 1.41 3.58 -17.34
CA SER A 55 0.02 3.42 -16.92
C SER A 55 -0.35 1.96 -16.62
N ALA A 56 0.02 1.03 -17.52
CA ALA A 56 -0.25 -0.39 -17.32
C ALA A 56 0.48 -1.02 -16.12
N GLN A 57 1.68 -0.53 -15.79
CA GLN A 57 2.42 -0.99 -14.60
C GLN A 57 1.80 -0.42 -13.32
N TYR A 58 1.37 0.84 -13.36
CA TYR A 58 0.65 1.48 -12.28
C TYR A 58 -0.68 0.79 -11.99
N ASP A 59 -1.43 0.40 -13.02
CA ASP A 59 -2.71 -0.32 -12.84
C ASP A 59 -2.53 -1.67 -12.13
N LYS A 60 -1.47 -2.41 -12.48
CA LYS A 60 -1.11 -3.66 -11.78
C LYS A 60 -0.78 -3.41 -10.31
N LEU A 61 -0.02 -2.35 -10.01
CA LEU A 61 0.26 -1.96 -8.63
C LEU A 61 -1.02 -1.57 -7.86
N ASN A 62 -1.90 -0.81 -8.51
CA ASN A 62 -3.15 -0.34 -7.91
C ASN A 62 -4.09 -1.51 -7.55
N ALA A 63 -4.09 -2.59 -8.32
CA ALA A 63 -4.82 -3.81 -7.97
C ALA A 63 -4.34 -4.40 -6.62
N GLY A 64 -3.02 -4.50 -6.41
CA GLY A 64 -2.45 -4.95 -5.14
C GLY A 64 -2.76 -4.00 -3.98
N ARG A 65 -2.71 -2.70 -4.23
CA ARG A 65 -3.07 -1.66 -3.24
C ARG A 65 -4.51 -1.74 -2.75
N LYS A 66 -5.46 -2.07 -3.64
CA LYS A 66 -6.86 -2.33 -3.27
C LYS A 66 -6.98 -3.53 -2.33
N GLN A 67 -6.14 -4.55 -2.51
CA GLN A 67 -6.11 -5.71 -1.62
C GLN A 67 -5.50 -5.37 -0.26
N ALA A 68 -4.49 -4.50 -0.20
CA ALA A 68 -3.95 -3.99 1.06
C ALA A 68 -5.01 -3.26 1.90
N ILE A 69 -5.90 -2.46 1.27
CA ILE A 69 -7.02 -1.81 1.96
C ILE A 69 -7.98 -2.85 2.58
N ARG A 70 -8.27 -3.95 1.87
CA ARG A 70 -9.10 -5.03 2.42
C ARG A 70 -8.40 -5.73 3.58
N TRP A 71 -7.10 -5.96 3.45
CA TRP A 71 -6.29 -6.67 4.44
C TRP A 71 -6.19 -5.94 5.79
N VAL A 72 -6.14 -4.60 5.80
CA VAL A 72 -6.05 -3.85 7.07
C VAL A 72 -7.30 -3.96 7.94
N THR A 73 -8.45 -4.32 7.36
CA THR A 73 -9.70 -4.53 8.08
C THR A 73 -10.05 -6.01 8.27
N GLN A 74 -9.33 -6.92 7.63
CA GLN A 74 -9.56 -8.34 7.81
C GLN A 74 -9.22 -8.77 9.24
N PRO A 75 -10.09 -9.59 9.87
CA PRO A 75 -9.76 -10.23 11.14
C PRO A 75 -8.38 -10.87 11.05
N ARG A 76 -7.56 -10.69 12.08
CA ARG A 76 -6.30 -11.42 12.16
C ARG A 76 -6.70 -12.87 12.41
N LEU A 77 -6.65 -13.72 11.38
CA LEU A 77 -6.78 -15.15 11.54
C LEU A 77 -5.64 -15.57 12.46
N GLY A 78 -5.97 -15.77 13.73
CA GLY A 78 -5.09 -16.48 14.65
C GLY A 78 -5.07 -17.92 14.17
N TRP A 79 -3.89 -18.43 13.85
CA TRP A 79 -3.66 -19.86 14.02
C TRP A 79 -3.69 -20.06 15.54
N GLN A 80 -4.87 -20.42 16.06
CA GLN A 80 -5.00 -21.07 17.36
C GLN A 80 -4.66 -22.54 17.19
#